data_AF-A0A3D5PUI5-F1
#
_entry.id   AF-A0A3D5PUI5-F1
#
_cell.length_a   1.000
_cell.length_b   1.000
_cell.length_c   1.000
_cell.angle_alpha   90.00
_cell.angle_beta   90.00
_cell.angle_gamma   90.00
#
_symmetry.space_group_name_H-M   'P 1'
#
loop_
_entity.id
_entity.type
_entity.pdbx_description
1 polymer ?
#
loop_
_entity_poly.entity_id
_entity_poly.type
_entity_poly.pdbx_seq_one_letter_code
_entity_poly.pdbx_strand_id
1 'polypeptide(L)'
;SWKDMKSYKDGTYGKPAVQKRLKILRMEAPMEEGTTEAMVIGVLKMAEEEKALKKEIKSAEDSLTDRTKNRIEKLSPEEEEILLKAKWIQPLMHALEGLSDKVVVNLEKEVQQMADKYKDTYRDIDEEIRKAETSLASMMGELTGPEKDMEGLRQLAELLGGKV
;
A
#
# COMPACT_ATOMS: atom_id res chain seq x y z
N SER A 1 30.39 -33.33 14.34
CA SER A 1 30.83 -34.31 15.34
C SER A 1 30.23 -33.95 16.71
N TRP A 2 29.87 -34.92 17.58
CA TRP A 2 29.45 -34.59 18.97
C TRP A 2 30.57 -33.88 19.76
N LYS A 3 31.81 -33.96 19.25
CA LYS A 3 33.01 -33.27 19.73
C LYS A 3 33.00 -31.74 19.51
N ASP A 4 32.10 -31.21 18.68
CA ASP A 4 32.04 -29.77 18.36
C ASP A 4 31.18 -28.97 19.37
N MET A 5 30.57 -29.65 20.34
CA MET A 5 29.81 -29.02 21.42
C MET A 5 30.71 -28.65 22.59
N LYS A 6 30.57 -27.44 23.12
CA LYS A 6 31.26 -27.02 24.36
C LYS A 6 30.64 -27.74 25.57
N SER A 7 31.43 -28.57 26.24
CA SER A 7 31.06 -29.17 27.53
C SER A 7 31.35 -28.22 28.70
N TYR A 8 30.70 -28.46 29.82
CA TYR A 8 31.09 -27.88 31.10
C TYR A 8 32.38 -28.54 31.63
N LYS A 9 32.95 -27.98 32.69
CA LYS A 9 34.19 -28.47 33.33
C LYS A 9 34.05 -29.90 33.88
N ASP A 10 32.83 -30.34 34.15
CA ASP A 10 32.47 -31.68 34.63
C ASP A 10 32.20 -32.69 33.49
N GLY A 11 32.38 -32.29 32.24
CA GLY A 11 32.13 -33.14 31.06
C GLY A 11 30.66 -33.25 30.67
N THR A 12 29.74 -32.59 31.38
CA THR A 12 28.32 -32.57 31.01
C THR A 12 28.02 -31.51 29.95
N TYR A 13 26.86 -31.61 29.28
CA TYR A 13 26.44 -30.66 28.25
C TYR A 13 25.19 -29.89 28.68
N GLY A 14 25.20 -28.59 28.45
CA GLY A 14 24.05 -27.73 28.70
C GLY A 14 22.91 -28.03 27.73
N LYS A 15 21.67 -28.04 28.25
CA LYS A 15 20.45 -28.21 27.44
C LYS A 15 20.43 -27.34 26.17
N PRO A 16 20.83 -26.05 26.17
CA PRO A 16 20.85 -25.24 24.96
C PRO A 16 21.87 -25.72 23.90
N ALA A 17 23.03 -26.22 24.33
CA ALA A 17 24.06 -26.73 23.43
C ALA A 17 23.62 -28.04 22.76
N VAL A 18 23.02 -28.94 23.53
CA VAL A 18 22.46 -30.21 23.02
C VAL A 18 21.30 -29.93 22.06
N GLN A 19 20.39 -29.02 22.41
CA GLN A 19 19.26 -28.64 21.55
C GLN A 19 19.72 -28.00 20.24
N LYS A 20 20.73 -27.12 20.28
CA LYS A 20 21.33 -26.52 19.09
C LYS A 20 21.95 -27.59 18.18
N ARG A 21 22.68 -28.55 18.75
CA ARG A 21 23.29 -29.65 17.97
C ARG A 21 22.22 -30.57 17.37
N LEU A 22 21.18 -30.89 18.13
CA LEU A 22 20.06 -31.69 17.65
C LEU A 22 19.34 -31.00 16.48
N LYS A 23 19.15 -29.67 16.55
CA LYS A 23 18.59 -28.87 15.44
C LYS A 23 19.45 -28.99 14.17
N ILE A 24 20.77 -28.84 14.29
CA ILE A 24 21.71 -28.97 13.16
C ILE A 24 21.65 -30.37 12.55
N LEU A 25 21.73 -31.41 13.38
CA LEU A 25 21.66 -32.80 12.92
C LEU A 25 20.35 -33.12 12.20
N ARG A 26 19.23 -32.56 12.67
CA ARG A 26 17.92 -32.69 12.01
C ARG A 26 17.90 -31.97 10.65
N MET A 27 18.57 -30.84 10.51
CA MET A 27 18.64 -30.09 9.24
C MET A 27 19.57 -30.74 8.19
N GLU A 28 20.53 -31.55 8.62
CA GLU A 28 21.53 -32.25 7.79
C GLU A 28 21.11 -33.69 7.40
N ALA A 29 20.11 -34.27 8.06
CA ALA A 29 19.69 -35.64 7.80
C ALA A 29 18.96 -35.77 6.43
N PRO A 30 19.18 -36.86 5.67
CA PRO A 30 18.43 -37.14 4.46
C PRO A 30 16.97 -37.47 4.84
N MET A 31 16.01 -36.88 4.13
CA MET A 31 14.58 -37.06 4.40
C MET A 31 13.80 -37.29 3.11
N GLU A 32 12.68 -37.99 3.23
CA GLU A 32 11.75 -38.19 2.13
C GLU A 32 11.01 -36.88 1.82
N GLU A 33 11.08 -36.48 0.54
CA GLU A 33 10.40 -35.31 0.01
C GLU A 33 8.88 -35.46 0.13
N GLY A 34 8.18 -34.38 0.47
CA GLY A 34 6.71 -34.36 0.62
C GLY A 34 6.19 -34.66 2.04
N THR A 35 7.06 -34.95 3.00
CA THR A 35 6.69 -35.11 4.41
C THR A 35 6.52 -33.77 5.13
N THR A 36 5.69 -33.73 6.18
CA THR A 36 5.51 -32.55 7.04
C THR A 36 6.82 -32.16 7.74
N GLU A 37 7.65 -33.14 8.11
CA GLU A 37 8.97 -32.93 8.70
C GLU A 37 9.92 -32.21 7.75
N ALA A 38 9.96 -32.61 6.46
CA ALA A 38 10.76 -31.94 5.44
C ALA A 38 10.32 -30.48 5.22
N MET A 39 9.01 -30.21 5.24
CA MET A 39 8.46 -28.85 5.16
C MET A 39 8.90 -27.99 6.35
N VAL A 40 8.78 -28.51 7.59
CA VAL A 40 9.20 -27.79 8.80
C VAL A 40 10.69 -27.46 8.79
N ILE A 41 11.53 -28.38 8.30
CA ILE A 41 12.97 -28.13 8.18
C ILE A 41 13.28 -27.09 7.10
N GLY A 42 12.55 -27.12 5.98
CA GLY A 42 12.64 -26.08 4.94
C GLY A 42 12.35 -24.69 5.51
N VAL A 43 11.25 -24.55 6.26
CA VAL A 43 10.91 -23.30 6.94
C VAL A 43 11.99 -22.88 7.95
N LEU A 44 12.55 -23.82 8.71
CA LEU A 44 13.63 -23.53 9.65
C LEU A 44 14.93 -23.08 8.96
N LYS A 45 15.26 -23.64 7.79
CA LYS A 45 16.41 -23.20 6.96
C LYS A 45 16.18 -21.79 6.45
N MET A 46 15.02 -21.54 5.85
CA MET A 46 14.61 -20.21 5.36
C MET A 46 14.64 -19.17 6.48
N ALA A 47 14.16 -19.50 7.69
CA ALA A 47 14.17 -18.58 8.81
C ALA A 47 15.59 -18.24 9.32
N GLU A 48 16.54 -19.18 9.28
CA GLU A 48 17.94 -18.90 9.63
C GLU A 48 18.63 -18.08 8.53
N GLU A 49 18.34 -18.37 7.26
CA GLU A 49 18.83 -17.58 6.11
C GLU A 49 18.31 -16.14 6.18
N GLU A 50 17.00 -15.95 6.39
CA GLU A 50 16.39 -14.64 6.56
C GLU A 50 17.05 -13.87 7.72
N LYS A 51 17.28 -14.54 8.85
CA LYS A 51 17.95 -13.93 10.00
C LYS A 51 19.40 -13.53 9.69
N ALA A 52 20.13 -14.36 8.95
CA ALA A 52 21.48 -14.04 8.52
C ALA A 52 21.50 -12.83 7.59
N LEU A 53 20.63 -12.82 6.56
CA LEU A 53 20.49 -11.72 5.61
C LEU A 53 20.08 -10.41 6.31
N LYS A 54 19.13 -10.44 7.25
CA LYS A 54 18.76 -9.25 8.05
C LYS A 54 19.94 -8.69 8.83
N LYS A 55 20.79 -9.57 9.38
CA LYS A 55 21.99 -9.14 10.10
C LYS A 55 23.01 -8.51 9.15
N GLU A 56 23.20 -9.08 7.97
CA GLU A 56 24.08 -8.54 6.94
C GLU A 56 23.61 -7.18 6.44
N ILE A 57 22.31 -7.03 6.16
CA ILE A 57 21.70 -5.76 5.77
C ILE A 57 21.99 -4.70 6.84
N LYS A 58 21.69 -4.99 8.10
CA LYS A 58 21.94 -4.05 9.19
C LYS A 58 23.42 -3.66 9.29
N SER A 59 24.32 -4.64 9.18
CA SER A 59 25.75 -4.37 9.21
C SER A 59 26.21 -3.53 8.01
N ALA A 60 25.63 -3.74 6.84
CA ALA A 60 25.92 -2.98 5.63
C ALA A 60 25.38 -1.54 5.73
N GLU A 61 24.19 -1.35 6.29
CA GLU A 61 23.59 -0.03 6.57
C GLU A 61 24.44 0.77 7.56
N ASP A 62 24.87 0.14 8.65
CA ASP A 62 25.74 0.76 9.65
C ASP A 62 27.09 1.15 9.02
N SER A 63 27.69 0.24 8.23
CA SER A 63 28.95 0.49 7.54
C SER A 63 28.82 1.60 6.47
N LEU A 64 27.73 1.60 5.71
CA LEU A 64 27.47 2.63 4.71
C LEU A 64 27.31 4.00 5.37
N THR A 65 26.60 4.05 6.50
CA THR A 65 26.39 5.28 7.27
C THR A 65 27.71 5.82 7.81
N ASP A 66 28.53 4.96 8.42
CA ASP A 66 29.85 5.34 8.91
C ASP A 66 30.77 5.84 7.78
N ARG A 67 30.81 5.12 6.65
CA ARG A 67 31.58 5.54 5.46
C ARG A 67 31.07 6.86 4.89
N THR A 68 29.76 7.07 4.84
CA THR A 68 29.16 8.32 4.34
C THR A 68 29.52 9.49 5.24
N LYS A 69 29.42 9.31 6.57
CA LYS A 69 29.84 10.33 7.54
C LYS A 69 31.31 10.67 7.38
N ASN A 70 32.18 9.66 7.41
CA ASN A 70 33.62 9.82 7.23
C ASN A 70 33.97 10.50 5.90
N ARG A 71 33.19 10.25 4.84
CA ARG A 71 33.39 10.88 3.54
C ARG A 71 33.01 12.35 3.56
N ILE A 72 31.86 12.70 4.15
CA ILE A 72 31.41 14.09 4.30
C ILE A 72 32.40 14.91 5.13
N GLU A 73 32.93 14.34 6.21
CA GLU A 73 33.91 15.01 7.08
C GLU A 73 35.28 15.22 6.42
N LYS A 74 35.54 14.58 5.27
CA LYS A 74 36.83 14.60 4.55
C LYS A 74 36.67 15.00 3.09
N LEU A 75 35.69 15.84 2.78
CA LEU A 75 35.54 16.40 1.45
C LEU A 75 36.67 17.40 1.17
N SER A 76 37.13 17.45 -0.08
CA SER A 76 37.95 18.57 -0.53
C SER A 76 37.08 19.80 -0.81
N PRO A 77 37.65 21.02 -0.84
CA PRO A 77 36.89 22.23 -1.17
C PRO A 77 36.13 22.14 -2.51
N GLU A 78 36.73 21.50 -3.51
CA GLU A 78 36.11 21.29 -4.83
C GLU A 78 34.92 20.33 -4.72
N GLU A 79 35.02 19.30 -3.89
CA GLU A 79 33.95 18.32 -3.67
C GLU A 79 32.79 18.92 -2.85
N GLU A 80 33.09 19.80 -1.89
CA GLU A 80 32.09 20.58 -1.15
C GLU A 80 31.28 21.46 -2.09
N GLU A 81 31.93 22.18 -3.01
CA GLU A 81 31.24 23.04 -3.98
C GLU A 81 30.30 22.23 -4.90
N ILE A 82 30.78 21.08 -5.39
CA ILE A 82 29.98 20.17 -6.21
C ILE A 82 28.78 19.65 -5.42
N LEU A 83 28.98 19.21 -4.17
CA LEU A 83 27.93 18.68 -3.32
C LEU A 83 26.87 19.74 -3.00
N LEU A 84 27.29 20.98 -2.72
CA LEU A 84 26.39 22.10 -2.48
C LEU A 84 25.55 22.44 -3.71
N LYS A 85 26.17 22.48 -4.89
CA LYS A 85 25.45 22.69 -6.17
C LYS A 85 24.43 21.59 -6.42
N ALA A 86 24.82 20.33 -6.24
CA ALA A 86 23.93 19.20 -6.43
C ALA A 86 22.78 19.16 -5.41
N LYS A 87 23.04 19.55 -4.15
CA LYS A 87 22.03 19.46 -3.09
C LYS A 87 21.07 20.64 -3.04
N TRP A 88 21.52 21.83 -3.42
CA TRP A 88 20.75 23.06 -3.23
C TRP A 88 20.41 23.77 -4.54
N ILE A 89 21.36 23.88 -5.46
CA ILE A 89 21.15 24.64 -6.71
C ILE A 89 20.33 23.83 -7.71
N GLN A 90 20.72 22.57 -7.97
CA GLN A 90 19.99 21.73 -8.93
C GLN A 90 18.52 21.51 -8.55
N PRO A 91 18.16 21.18 -7.29
CA PRO A 91 16.75 21.00 -6.93
C PRO A 91 15.95 22.30 -7.01
N LEU A 92 16.58 23.43 -6.68
CA LEU A 92 15.95 24.75 -6.79
C LEU A 92 15.70 25.12 -8.26
N MET A 93 16.67 24.89 -9.14
CA MET A 93 16.49 25.08 -10.59
C MET A 93 15.38 24.21 -11.14
N HIS A 94 15.37 22.92 -10.81
CA HIS A 94 14.33 22.00 -11.24
C HIS A 94 12.93 22.42 -10.73
N ALA A 95 12.84 22.88 -9.49
CA ALA A 95 11.60 23.39 -8.92
C ALA A 95 11.11 24.68 -9.61
N LEU A 96 12.04 25.56 -10.01
CA LEU A 96 11.72 26.77 -10.77
C LEU A 96 11.26 26.47 -12.19
N GLU A 97 11.94 25.56 -12.88
CA GLU A 97 11.55 25.10 -14.23
C GLU A 97 10.13 24.53 -14.22
N GLY A 98 9.82 23.66 -13.24
CA GLY A 98 8.50 23.06 -13.08
C GLY A 98 7.42 23.99 -12.50
N LEU A 99 7.72 25.26 -12.23
CA LEU A 99 6.72 26.21 -11.70
C LEU A 99 5.65 26.52 -12.76
N SER A 100 6.07 26.68 -14.01
CA SER A 100 5.17 26.97 -15.13
C SER A 100 4.19 25.80 -15.38
N ASP A 101 4.70 24.57 -15.40
CA ASP A 101 3.89 23.36 -15.52
C ASP A 101 2.84 23.26 -14.42
N LYS A 102 3.20 23.55 -13.16
CA LYS A 102 2.25 23.55 -12.04
C LYS A 102 1.13 24.57 -12.24
N VAL A 103 1.45 25.76 -12.74
CA VAL A 103 0.43 26.79 -13.02
C VAL A 103 -0.52 26.32 -14.11
N VAL A 104 0.01 25.74 -15.20
CA VAL A 104 -0.80 25.23 -16.32
C VAL A 104 -1.71 24.07 -15.87
N VAL A 105 -1.17 23.09 -15.14
CA VAL A 105 -1.94 21.95 -14.63
C VAL A 105 -3.05 22.40 -13.67
N ASN A 106 -2.77 23.39 -12.82
CA ASN A 106 -3.79 23.93 -11.92
C ASN A 106 -4.88 24.68 -12.71
N LEU A 107 -4.51 25.47 -13.70
CA LEU A 107 -5.47 26.17 -14.55
C LEU A 107 -6.35 25.17 -15.33
N GLU A 108 -5.74 24.14 -15.92
CA GLU A 108 -6.47 23.06 -16.60
C GLU A 108 -7.50 22.41 -15.66
N LYS A 109 -7.08 22.09 -14.43
CA LYS A 109 -7.96 21.51 -13.42
C LYS A 109 -9.11 22.43 -13.05
N GLU A 110 -8.86 23.71 -12.84
CA GLU A 110 -9.91 24.70 -12.50
C GLU A 110 -10.90 24.88 -13.66
N VAL A 111 -10.40 24.92 -14.90
CA VAL A 111 -11.25 24.99 -16.10
C VAL A 111 -12.10 23.73 -16.24
N GLN A 112 -11.52 22.54 -16.04
CA GLN A 112 -12.27 21.29 -16.10
C GLN A 112 -13.34 21.23 -14.99
N GLN A 113 -13.02 21.64 -13.77
CA GLN A 113 -13.99 21.71 -12.67
C GLN A 113 -15.14 22.66 -12.98
N MET A 114 -14.86 23.79 -13.62
CA MET A 114 -15.89 24.71 -14.07
C MET A 114 -16.75 24.10 -15.18
N ALA A 115 -16.12 23.46 -16.17
CA ALA A 115 -16.83 22.76 -17.24
C ALA A 115 -17.76 21.68 -16.68
N ASP A 116 -17.27 20.87 -15.73
CA ASP A 116 -18.05 19.80 -15.09
C ASP A 116 -19.22 20.38 -14.27
N LYS A 117 -19.01 21.47 -13.54
CA LYS A 117 -20.05 22.13 -12.73
C LYS A 117 -21.24 22.61 -13.56
N TYR A 118 -21.00 23.04 -14.80
CA TYR A 118 -22.03 23.56 -15.69
C TYR A 118 -22.36 22.61 -16.86
N LYS A 119 -21.90 21.36 -16.77
CA LYS A 119 -22.10 20.34 -17.82
C LYS A 119 -23.58 20.02 -18.00
N ASP A 120 -24.28 19.82 -16.89
CA ASP A 120 -25.70 19.52 -16.91
C ASP A 120 -26.47 20.84 -16.88
N THR A 121 -27.20 21.12 -17.96
CA THR A 121 -28.00 22.34 -18.01
C THR A 121 -29.24 22.20 -17.12
N TYR A 122 -29.83 23.32 -16.73
CA TYR A 122 -31.12 23.30 -16.01
C TYR A 122 -32.18 22.49 -16.75
N ARG A 123 -32.15 22.49 -18.09
CA ARG A 123 -33.05 21.69 -18.92
C ARG A 123 -32.77 20.20 -18.80
N ASP A 124 -31.51 19.79 -18.77
CA ASP A 124 -31.15 18.36 -18.65
C ASP A 124 -31.57 17.82 -17.27
N ILE A 125 -31.38 18.61 -16.21
CA ILE A 125 -31.85 18.29 -14.86
C ILE A 125 -33.39 18.20 -14.81
N ASP A 126 -34.11 19.15 -15.42
CA ASP A 126 -35.58 19.11 -15.49
C ASP A 126 -36.09 17.89 -16.28
N GLU A 127 -35.40 17.51 -17.36
CA GLU A 127 -35.71 16.31 -18.13
C GLU A 127 -35.47 15.02 -17.30
N GLU A 128 -34.40 14.94 -16.50
CA GLU A 128 -34.16 13.79 -15.62
C GLU A 128 -35.20 13.69 -14.49
N ILE A 129 -35.55 14.83 -13.87
CA ILE A 129 -36.60 14.89 -12.84
C ILE A 129 -37.91 14.35 -13.41
N ARG A 130 -38.35 14.86 -14.57
CA ARG A 130 -39.60 14.40 -15.20
C ARG A 130 -39.58 12.92 -15.56
N LYS A 131 -38.44 12.39 -16.03
CA LYS A 131 -38.27 10.96 -16.31
C LYS A 131 -38.39 10.13 -15.04
N ALA A 132 -37.73 10.54 -13.96
CA ALA A 132 -37.79 9.86 -12.67
C ALA A 132 -39.20 9.89 -12.07
N GLU A 133 -39.87 11.04 -12.11
CA GLU A 133 -41.25 11.23 -11.66
C GLU A 133 -42.22 10.33 -12.43
N THR A 134 -42.11 10.29 -13.76
CA THR A 134 -42.95 9.43 -14.61
C THR A 134 -42.71 7.95 -14.32
N SER A 135 -41.44 7.55 -14.16
CA SER A 135 -41.10 6.16 -13.82
C SER A 135 -41.65 5.76 -12.45
N LEU A 136 -41.56 6.65 -11.46
CA LEU A 136 -42.07 6.41 -10.12
C LEU A 136 -43.60 6.29 -10.12
N ALA A 137 -44.29 7.18 -10.83
CA ALA A 137 -45.74 7.11 -10.99
C ALA A 137 -46.19 5.81 -11.66
N SER A 138 -45.46 5.33 -12.67
CA SER A 138 -45.72 4.02 -13.30
C SER A 138 -45.59 2.87 -12.31
N MET A 139 -44.52 2.83 -11.51
CA MET A 139 -44.32 1.80 -10.49
C MET A 139 -45.41 1.84 -9.41
N MET A 140 -45.90 3.03 -9.05
CA MET A 140 -47.02 3.18 -8.11
C MET A 140 -48.32 2.62 -8.67
N GLY A 141 -48.54 2.70 -9.99
CA GLY A 141 -49.71 2.12 -10.65
C GLY A 141 -49.74 0.59 -10.66
N GLU A 142 -48.60 -0.05 -10.44
CA GLU A 142 -48.50 -1.51 -10.32
C GLU A 142 -48.83 -2.01 -8.90
N LEU A 143 -48.95 -1.11 -7.92
CA LEU A 143 -49.27 -1.46 -6.53
C LEU A 143 -50.77 -1.70 -6.35
N THR A 144 -51.11 -2.61 -5.45
CA THR A 144 -52.50 -2.92 -5.08
C THR A 144 -52.67 -2.83 -3.57
N GLY A 145 -53.79 -2.29 -3.10
CA GLY A 145 -54.06 -2.13 -1.67
C GLY A 145 -55.51 -1.78 -1.36
N PRO A 146 -55.81 -1.47 -0.09
CA PRO A 146 -57.11 -0.94 0.34
C PRO A 146 -57.48 0.34 -0.43
N GLU A 147 -58.77 0.58 -0.63
CA GLU A 147 -59.26 1.65 -1.51
C GLU A 147 -58.81 3.06 -1.08
N LYS A 148 -58.71 3.31 0.23
CA LYS A 148 -58.15 4.58 0.75
C LYS A 148 -56.67 4.77 0.41
N ASP A 149 -55.89 3.69 0.40
CA ASP A 149 -54.47 3.74 0.11
C ASP A 149 -54.26 3.91 -1.40
N MET A 150 -55.09 3.24 -2.22
CA MET A 150 -55.11 3.42 -3.68
C MET A 150 -55.46 4.85 -4.09
N GLU A 151 -56.42 5.49 -3.40
CA GLU A 151 -56.76 6.90 -3.62
C GLU A 151 -55.58 7.83 -3.30
N GLY A 152 -54.87 7.58 -2.20
CA GLY A 152 -53.66 8.32 -1.84
C GLY A 152 -52.53 8.16 -2.86
N LEU A 153 -52.30 6.95 -3.35
CA LEU A 153 -51.32 6.67 -4.40
C LEU A 153 -51.65 7.41 -5.70
N ARG A 154 -52.93 7.47 -6.07
CA ARG A 154 -53.40 8.14 -7.28
C ARG A 154 -53.16 9.65 -7.23
N GLN A 155 -53.47 10.28 -6.09
CA GLN A 155 -53.22 11.73 -5.89
C GLN A 155 -51.73 12.06 -5.89
N LEU A 156 -50.90 11.23 -5.24
CA LEU A 156 -49.44 11.43 -5.23
C LEU A 156 -48.83 11.27 -6.62
N ALA A 157 -49.30 10.31 -7.41
CA ALA A 157 -48.83 10.16 -8.79
C ALA A 157 -49.26 11.31 -9.71
N GLU A 158 -50.46 11.87 -9.52
CA GLU A 158 -50.93 13.06 -10.24
C GLU A 158 -50.08 14.31 -9.91
N LEU A 159 -49.66 14.47 -8.65
CA LEU A 159 -48.73 15.53 -8.24
C LEU A 159 -47.34 15.41 -8.90
N LEU A 160 -46.89 14.17 -9.15
CA LEU A 160 -45.64 13.88 -9.85
C LEU A 160 -45.79 13.96 -11.39
N GLY A 161 -46.93 14.44 -11.91
CA GLY A 161 -47.16 14.58 -13.35
C GLY A 161 -47.40 13.26 -14.09
N GLY A 162 -47.52 12.14 -13.37
CA GLY A 162 -47.90 10.84 -13.91
C GLY A 162 -49.42 10.66 -13.91
N LYS A 163 -49.96 9.97 -14.92
CA LYS A 163 -51.33 9.43 -14.87
C LYS A 163 -51.23 7.96 -14.48
N VAL A 164 -51.88 7.59 -13.38
CA VAL A 164 -52.12 6.19 -12.99
C VAL A 164 -53.46 5.74 -13.55
#